data_AF-A0A841JSD9-F1
#
_entry.id   AF-A0A841JSD9-F1
#
_cell.length_a   1.000
_cell.length_b   1.000
_cell.length_c   1.000
_cell.angle_alpha   90.00
_cell.angle_beta   90.00
_cell.angle_gamma   90.00
#
_symmetry.space_group_name_H-M   'P 1'
#
loop_
_entity.id
_entity.type
_entity.pdbx_description
1 polymer ?
#
loop_
_entity_poly.entity_id
_entity_poly.type
_entity_poly.pdbx_seq_one_letter_code
_entity_poly.pdbx_strand_id
1 'polypeptide(L)'
;MELCPYCGEWATLEVAEVFLDTRELVLDACCEGNLSGWIDSVELFTRRERTRWVFEQTGLIVKDILVANDTLCWTLDYGLELRPVSFAEAKEFIRVHHRHCDPPVGWKYGAALFNGGELVGVVTAGRPVSRVLAAKRCIEVTRV
;
A
#
# COMPACT_ATOMS: atom_id res chain seq x y z
N MET A 1 -7.87 7.01 33.29
CA MET A 1 -7.01 5.83 33.06
C MET A 1 -7.71 4.67 33.74
N GLU A 2 -7.92 3.58 33.04
CA GLU A 2 -8.62 2.39 33.56
C GLU A 2 -7.60 1.25 33.72
N LEU A 3 -7.89 0.30 34.61
CA LEU A 3 -7.08 -0.90 34.76
C LEU A 3 -7.37 -1.87 33.62
N CYS A 4 -6.34 -2.57 33.14
CA CYS A 4 -6.45 -3.62 32.17
C CYS A 4 -7.21 -4.81 32.79
N PRO A 5 -8.28 -5.30 32.16
CA PRO A 5 -9.04 -6.44 32.67
C PRO A 5 -8.25 -7.76 32.62
N TYR A 6 -7.13 -7.81 31.88
CA TYR A 6 -6.32 -9.02 31.70
C TYR A 6 -5.16 -9.13 32.68
N CYS A 7 -4.37 -8.06 32.88
CA CYS A 7 -3.20 -8.09 33.77
C CYS A 7 -3.38 -7.32 35.09
N GLY A 8 -4.43 -6.50 35.23
CA GLY A 8 -4.69 -5.71 36.44
C GLY A 8 -3.83 -4.46 36.61
N GLU A 9 -2.86 -4.23 35.70
CA GLU A 9 -2.07 -2.99 35.62
C GLU A 9 -2.84 -1.89 34.90
N TRP A 10 -2.30 -0.67 34.86
CA TRP A 10 -2.87 0.40 34.03
C TRP A 10 -2.91 -0.01 32.55
N ALA A 11 -4.08 0.11 31.92
CA ALA A 11 -4.23 -0.25 30.52
C ALA A 11 -3.45 0.73 29.63
N THR A 12 -2.49 0.20 28.87
CA THR A 12 -1.73 0.95 27.86
C THR A 12 -1.84 0.26 26.51
N LEU A 13 -1.88 1.08 25.47
CA LEU A 13 -1.73 0.67 24.09
C LEU A 13 -1.11 1.84 23.32
N GLU A 14 -0.02 1.58 22.61
CA GLU A 14 0.62 2.56 21.75
C GLU A 14 1.11 1.93 20.44
N VAL A 15 1.31 2.76 19.42
CA VAL A 15 1.99 2.33 18.20
C VAL A 15 3.49 2.39 18.48
N ALA A 16 4.10 1.23 18.64
CA ALA A 16 5.53 1.10 18.92
C ALA A 16 6.36 1.40 17.67
N GLU A 17 5.99 0.82 16.52
CA GLU A 17 6.72 0.98 15.26
C GLU A 17 5.79 1.06 14.06
N VAL A 18 6.27 1.76 13.02
CA VAL A 18 5.59 1.97 11.74
C VAL A 18 6.52 1.54 10.62
N PHE A 19 6.19 0.43 9.96
CA PHE A 19 6.94 -0.08 8.81
C PHE A 19 6.29 0.41 7.52
N LEU A 20 6.88 1.44 6.90
CA LEU A 20 6.31 2.07 5.69
C LEU A 20 6.39 1.18 4.45
N ASP A 21 7.40 0.30 4.38
CA ASP A 21 7.68 -0.60 3.28
C ASP A 21 6.73 -1.80 3.26
N THR A 22 6.45 -2.40 4.42
CA THR A 22 5.46 -3.48 4.56
C THR A 22 4.05 -2.99 4.85
N ARG A 23 3.92 -1.71 5.21
CA ARG A 23 2.67 -1.03 5.63
C ARG A 23 2.07 -1.63 6.90
N GLU A 24 2.93 -1.98 7.86
CA GLU A 24 2.57 -2.63 9.12
C GLU A 24 2.74 -1.65 10.30
N LEU A 25 1.78 -1.66 11.20
CA LEU A 25 1.86 -1.01 12.51
C LEU A 25 2.08 -2.09 13.56
N VAL A 26 3.16 -1.94 14.32
CA VAL A 26 3.41 -2.76 15.50
C VAL A 26 2.88 -2.03 16.71
N LEU A 27 2.08 -2.72 17.51
CA LEU A 27 1.47 -2.17 18.71
C LEU A 27 2.15 -2.78 19.92
N ASP A 28 2.37 -1.94 20.93
CA ASP A 28 2.75 -2.40 22.26
C ASP A 28 1.60 -2.16 23.23
N ALA A 29 1.36 -3.15 24.08
CA ALA A 29 0.30 -3.12 25.06
C ALA A 29 0.83 -3.67 26.39
N CYS A 30 0.20 -3.27 27.50
CA CYS A 30 0.59 -3.74 28.83
C CYS A 30 0.61 -5.28 28.99
N CYS A 31 -0.12 -6.04 28.17
CA CYS A 31 -0.04 -7.50 28.07
C CYS A 31 -0.65 -8.03 26.76
N GLU A 32 -0.37 -9.29 26.43
CA GLU A 32 -0.90 -9.98 25.24
C GLU A 32 -2.44 -10.01 25.19
N GLY A 33 -3.10 -10.19 26.34
CA GLY A 33 -4.57 -10.18 26.39
C GLY A 33 -5.17 -8.83 26.02
N ASN A 34 -4.52 -7.73 26.43
CA ASN A 34 -4.93 -6.38 26.04
C ASN A 34 -4.72 -6.14 24.54
N LEU A 35 -3.57 -6.58 24.02
CA LEU A 35 -3.25 -6.48 22.60
C LEU A 35 -4.29 -7.21 21.75
N SER A 36 -4.57 -8.49 22.05
CA SER A 36 -5.55 -9.29 21.32
C SER A 36 -6.96 -8.68 21.40
N GLY A 37 -7.40 -8.29 22.60
CA GLY A 37 -8.73 -7.69 22.78
C GLY A 37 -8.87 -6.36 22.04
N TRP A 38 -7.77 -5.62 21.88
CA TRP A 38 -7.78 -4.40 21.08
C TRP A 38 -7.77 -4.68 19.58
N ILE A 39 -7.00 -5.67 19.10
CA ILE A 39 -7.03 -6.13 17.71
C ILE A 39 -8.47 -6.53 17.32
N ASP A 40 -9.14 -7.33 18.15
CA ASP A 40 -10.55 -7.71 17.95
C ASP A 40 -11.48 -6.47 17.89
N SER A 41 -11.21 -5.47 18.75
CA SER A 41 -11.99 -4.24 18.79
C SER A 41 -11.84 -3.39 17.52
N VAL A 42 -10.64 -3.35 16.91
CA VAL A 42 -10.40 -2.62 15.66
C VAL A 42 -11.24 -3.18 14.52
N GLU A 43 -11.44 -4.49 14.46
CA GLU A 43 -12.30 -5.11 13.45
C GLU A 43 -13.76 -4.63 13.55
N LEU A 44 -14.21 -4.32 14.76
CA LEU A 44 -15.56 -3.82 15.05
C LEU A 44 -15.71 -2.31 14.80
N PHE A 45 -14.61 -1.56 14.75
CA PHE A 45 -14.66 -0.12 14.48
C PHE A 45 -15.17 0.16 13.07
N THR A 46 -15.83 1.30 12.90
CA THR A 46 -16.08 1.82 11.56
C THR A 46 -14.76 2.25 10.91
N ARG A 47 -14.73 2.23 9.58
CA ARG A 47 -13.59 2.75 8.80
C ARG A 47 -13.16 4.16 9.26
N ARG A 48 -14.11 5.04 9.59
CA ARG A 48 -13.81 6.41 10.05
C ARG A 48 -13.13 6.44 11.41
N GLU A 49 -13.51 5.56 12.32
CA GLU A 49 -12.88 5.45 13.63
C GLU A 49 -11.45 4.91 13.50
N ARG A 50 -11.25 3.87 12.68
CA ARG A 50 -9.92 3.33 12.39
C ARG A 50 -8.98 4.38 11.80
N THR A 51 -9.41 5.09 10.75
CA THR A 51 -8.56 6.10 10.11
C THR A 51 -8.25 7.28 11.02
N ARG A 52 -9.22 7.69 11.86
CA ARG A 52 -8.99 8.72 12.87
C ARG A 52 -7.96 8.27 13.90
N TRP A 53 -8.12 7.06 14.45
CA TRP A 53 -7.22 6.54 15.48
C TRP A 53 -5.77 6.50 14.98
N VAL A 54 -5.52 5.96 13.77
CA VAL A 54 -4.18 5.93 13.18
C VAL A 54 -3.60 7.32 13.03
N PHE A 55 -4.39 8.27 12.53
CA PHE A 55 -3.94 9.65 12.34
C PHE A 55 -3.55 10.27 13.68
N GLU A 56 -4.33 10.05 14.74
CA GLU A 56 -4.03 10.53 16.08
C GLU A 56 -2.76 9.91 16.68
N GLN A 57 -2.49 8.62 16.40
CA GLN A 57 -1.32 7.92 16.94
C GLN A 57 -0.03 8.15 16.13
N THR A 58 -0.13 8.29 14.81
CA THR A 58 1.03 8.22 13.90
C THR A 58 1.18 9.45 13.00
N GLY A 59 0.14 10.28 12.88
CA GLY A 59 0.05 11.35 11.89
C GLY A 59 -0.21 10.87 10.46
N LEU A 60 -0.29 9.55 10.21
CA LEU A 60 -0.54 9.01 8.87
C LEU A 60 -1.99 9.22 8.43
N ILE A 61 -2.15 9.66 7.18
CA ILE A 61 -3.45 9.72 6.52
C ILE A 61 -3.61 8.43 5.70
N VAL A 62 -4.51 7.56 6.15
CA VAL A 62 -4.74 6.24 5.53
C VAL A 62 -6.19 6.11 5.05
N LYS A 63 -6.42 5.26 4.05
CA LYS A 63 -7.77 4.96 3.55
C LYS A 63 -8.53 4.11 4.56
N ASP A 64 -7.88 3.09 5.11
CA ASP A 64 -8.42 2.19 6.12
C ASP A 64 -7.27 1.43 6.81
N ILE A 65 -7.58 0.86 7.97
CA ILE A 65 -6.77 -0.16 8.64
C ILE A 65 -7.44 -1.51 8.49
N LEU A 66 -6.62 -2.52 8.23
CA LEU A 66 -6.98 -3.91 8.13
C LEU A 66 -6.18 -4.69 9.17
N VAL A 67 -6.75 -5.77 9.66
CA VAL A 67 -6.02 -6.76 10.47
C VAL A 67 -5.61 -7.90 9.52
N ALA A 68 -4.33 -8.24 9.51
CA ALA A 68 -3.79 -9.37 8.77
C ALA A 68 -2.79 -10.12 9.64
N ASN A 69 -3.07 -11.39 9.97
CA ASN A 69 -2.24 -12.22 10.85
C ASN A 69 -1.87 -11.50 12.16
N ASP A 70 -2.88 -10.97 12.86
CA ASP A 70 -2.73 -10.21 14.12
C ASP A 70 -1.87 -8.94 14.01
N THR A 71 -1.54 -8.51 12.79
CA THR A 71 -0.80 -7.29 12.51
C THR A 71 -1.74 -6.26 11.90
N LEU A 72 -1.67 -5.03 12.35
CA LEU A 72 -2.39 -3.94 11.72
C LEU A 72 -1.65 -3.51 10.45
N CYS A 73 -2.34 -3.60 9.32
CA CYS A 73 -1.86 -3.04 8.05
C CYS A 73 -2.73 -1.86 7.64
N TRP A 74 -2.17 -0.89 6.92
CA TRP A 74 -2.98 0.17 6.33
C TRP A 74 -3.05 0.11 4.81
N THR A 75 -4.17 0.61 4.29
CA THR A 75 -4.34 0.86 2.86
C THR A 75 -4.15 2.34 2.59
N LEU A 76 -3.36 2.67 1.58
CA LEU A 76 -3.23 4.04 1.10
C LEU A 76 -4.31 4.31 0.05
N ASP A 77 -4.90 5.50 0.09
CA ASP A 77 -5.54 6.12 -1.07
C ASP A 77 -5.44 7.63 -0.88
N TYR A 78 -4.23 8.15 -1.06
CA TYR A 78 -3.98 9.59 -1.21
C TYR A 78 -4.61 10.14 -2.51
N GLY A 79 -5.42 9.35 -3.22
CA GLY A 79 -5.82 9.57 -4.61
C GLY A 79 -4.77 8.98 -5.55
N LEU A 80 -5.23 8.10 -6.44
CA LEU A 80 -4.39 7.60 -7.52
C LEU A 80 -4.14 8.70 -8.56
N GLU A 81 -2.89 9.04 -8.80
CA GLU A 81 -2.47 10.07 -9.75
C GLU A 81 -1.60 9.46 -10.86
N LEU A 82 -1.91 9.80 -12.11
CA LEU A 82 -1.03 9.48 -13.23
C LEU A 82 0.05 10.55 -13.35
N ARG A 83 1.32 10.12 -13.31
CA ARG A 83 2.46 11.00 -13.52
C ARG A 83 3.34 10.50 -14.67
N PRO A 84 4.08 11.39 -15.35
CA PRO A 84 5.14 10.97 -16.27
C PRO A 84 6.15 10.08 -15.54
N VAL A 85 6.73 9.12 -16.26
CA VAL A 85 7.78 8.23 -15.74
C VAL A 85 8.89 8.11 -16.77
N SER A 86 10.13 7.96 -16.33
CA SER A 86 11.22 7.66 -17.24
C SER A 86 11.18 6.19 -17.68
N PHE A 87 11.79 5.89 -18.83
CA PHE A 87 11.88 4.50 -19.31
C PHE A 87 12.68 3.62 -18.34
N ALA A 88 13.70 4.17 -17.69
CA ALA A 88 14.54 3.46 -16.73
C ALA A 88 13.77 3.08 -15.46
N GLU A 89 13.03 4.03 -14.87
CA GLU A 89 12.19 3.77 -13.69
C GLU A 89 11.09 2.75 -13.99
N ALA A 90 10.42 2.88 -15.14
CA ALA A 90 9.40 1.92 -15.55
C ALA A 90 9.98 0.50 -15.72
N LYS A 91 11.16 0.39 -16.36
CA LYS A 91 11.84 -0.91 -16.49
C LYS A 91 12.19 -1.53 -15.14
N GLU A 92 12.69 -0.71 -14.22
CA GLU A 92 13.06 -1.19 -12.89
C GLU A 92 11.85 -1.67 -12.10
N PHE A 93 10.75 -0.90 -12.12
CA PHE A 93 9.50 -1.31 -11.52
C PHE A 93 8.98 -2.64 -12.11
N ILE A 94 8.98 -2.77 -13.44
CA ILE A 94 8.57 -4.01 -14.12
C ILE A 94 9.47 -5.18 -13.73
N ARG A 95 10.78 -4.96 -13.64
CA ARG A 95 11.76 -6.00 -13.26
C ARG A 95 11.46 -6.58 -11.88
N VAL A 96 11.07 -5.72 -10.94
CA VAL A 96 10.80 -6.11 -9.54
C VAL A 96 9.42 -6.75 -9.41
N HIS A 97 8.39 -6.20 -10.08
CA HIS A 97 7.00 -6.55 -9.79
C HIS A 97 6.32 -7.45 -10.84
N HIS A 98 6.77 -7.42 -12.11
CA HIS A 98 6.08 -8.11 -13.20
C HIS A 98 6.64 -9.52 -13.44
N ARG A 99 6.09 -10.50 -12.68
CA ARG A 99 6.59 -11.89 -12.63
C ARG A 99 6.62 -12.65 -13.97
N HIS A 100 5.76 -12.28 -14.91
CA HIS A 100 5.54 -13.08 -16.12
C HIS A 100 6.31 -12.59 -17.34
N CYS A 101 6.82 -11.37 -17.31
CA CYS A 101 7.46 -10.79 -18.48
C CYS A 101 8.58 -9.86 -18.08
N ASP A 102 9.71 -10.01 -18.75
CA ASP A 102 10.85 -9.13 -18.59
C ASP A 102 10.50 -7.68 -18.99
N PRO A 103 11.26 -6.71 -18.44
CA PRO A 103 11.17 -5.32 -18.86
C PRO A 103 11.27 -5.17 -20.38
N PRO A 104 10.47 -4.28 -21.00
CA PRO A 104 10.51 -4.10 -22.45
C PRO A 104 11.86 -3.54 -22.89
N VAL A 105 12.31 -3.93 -24.09
CA VAL A 105 13.56 -3.41 -24.69
C VAL A 105 13.41 -1.95 -25.12
N GLY A 106 12.19 -1.53 -25.47
CA GLY A 106 11.87 -0.17 -25.84
C GLY A 106 10.37 0.12 -25.69
N TRP A 107 10.02 1.40 -25.72
CA TRP A 107 8.63 1.87 -25.64
C TRP A 107 8.41 3.09 -26.55
N LYS A 108 7.14 3.47 -26.71
CA LYS A 108 6.73 4.75 -27.31
C LYS A 108 6.07 5.68 -26.30
N TYR A 109 5.51 5.11 -25.24
CA TYR A 109 4.80 5.83 -24.19
C TYR A 109 4.88 5.03 -22.90
N GLY A 110 4.84 5.74 -21.78
CA GLY A 110 4.39 5.16 -20.54
C GLY A 110 4.01 6.20 -19.51
N ALA A 111 3.40 5.71 -18.45
CA ALA A 111 2.95 6.51 -17.32
C ALA A 111 3.14 5.70 -16.04
N ALA A 112 3.36 6.40 -14.95
CA ALA A 112 3.36 5.85 -13.61
C ALA A 112 2.02 6.14 -12.94
N LEU A 113 1.59 5.20 -12.11
CA LEU A 113 0.48 5.36 -11.18
C LEU A 113 1.07 5.58 -9.79
N PHE A 114 0.79 6.72 -9.20
CA PHE A 114 1.21 7.07 -7.85
C PHE A 114 0.03 7.03 -6.88
N ASN A 115 0.29 6.56 -5.67
CA ASN A 115 -0.60 6.71 -4.52
C ASN A 115 0.08 7.67 -3.53
N GLY A 116 -0.21 8.96 -3.66
CA GLY A 116 0.53 10.00 -2.94
C GLY A 116 1.99 10.07 -3.40
N GLY A 117 2.93 9.75 -2.52
CA GLY A 117 4.36 9.71 -2.84
C GLY A 117 4.85 8.39 -3.43
N GLU A 118 4.07 7.32 -3.30
CA GLU A 118 4.50 5.96 -3.64
C GLU A 118 4.17 5.61 -5.10
N LEU A 119 5.15 5.06 -5.83
CA LEU A 119 4.94 4.48 -7.14
C LEU A 119 4.30 3.09 -6.98
N VAL A 120 3.06 2.92 -7.42
CA VAL A 120 2.28 1.69 -7.22
C VAL A 120 1.99 0.91 -8.51
N GLY A 121 2.34 1.47 -9.67
CA GLY A 121 2.19 0.81 -10.95
C GLY A 121 2.82 1.59 -12.09
N VAL A 122 3.10 0.92 -13.20
CA VAL A 122 3.56 1.56 -14.43
C VAL A 122 2.89 0.91 -15.63
N VAL A 123 2.57 1.70 -16.64
CA VAL A 123 2.16 1.19 -17.95
C VAL A 123 3.22 1.54 -18.98
N THR A 124 3.57 0.58 -19.82
CA THR A 124 4.42 0.82 -20.99
C THR A 124 3.68 0.39 -22.24
N ALA A 125 3.71 1.23 -23.27
CA ALA A 125 3.13 0.94 -24.56
C ALA A 125 4.17 1.10 -25.68
N GLY A 126 4.18 0.13 -26.59
CA GLY A 126 5.14 0.02 -27.68
C GLY A 126 4.47 -0.10 -29.05
N ARG A 127 5.27 -0.42 -30.06
CA ARG A 127 4.75 -0.82 -31.37
C ARG A 127 4.10 -2.21 -31.22
N PRO A 128 2.89 -2.43 -31.79
CA PRO A 128 2.25 -3.74 -31.74
C PRO A 128 3.15 -4.86 -32.28
N VAL A 129 3.04 -6.05 -31.70
CA VAL A 129 3.78 -7.24 -32.17
C VAL A 129 3.30 -7.64 -33.57
N SER A 130 1.99 -7.54 -33.82
CA SER A 130 1.42 -7.77 -35.14
C SER A 130 1.81 -6.66 -36.11
N ARG A 131 2.48 -7.02 -37.21
CA ARG A 131 2.85 -6.08 -38.28
C ARG A 131 1.65 -5.39 -38.91
N VAL A 132 0.52 -6.09 -39.03
CA VAL A 132 -0.73 -5.56 -39.59
C VAL A 132 -1.30 -4.46 -38.67
N LEU A 133 -1.23 -4.67 -37.35
CA LEU A 133 -1.65 -3.66 -36.38
C LEU A 133 -0.64 -2.51 -36.30
N ALA A 134 0.66 -2.81 -36.35
CA ALA A 134 1.72 -1.80 -36.34
C ALA A 134 1.69 -0.85 -37.56
N ALA A 135 1.11 -1.29 -38.68
CA ALA A 135 0.86 -0.44 -39.85
C ALA A 135 -0.32 0.53 -39.67
N LYS A 136 -1.16 0.32 -38.65
CA LYS A 136 -2.24 1.24 -38.26
C LYS A 136 -1.72 2.29 -37.29
N ARG A 137 -2.50 3.36 -37.06
CA ARG A 137 -2.19 4.40 -36.07
C ARG A 137 -2.56 3.94 -34.64
N CYS A 138 -1.96 2.85 -34.17
CA CYS A 138 -2.14 2.36 -32.81
C CYS A 138 -0.80 2.03 -32.12
N ILE A 139 -0.86 1.96 -30.80
CA ILE A 139 0.20 1.44 -29.92
C ILE A 139 -0.39 0.30 -29.09
N GLU A 140 0.46 -0.64 -28.69
CA GLU A 140 0.07 -1.80 -27.88
C GLU A 140 0.60 -1.62 -26.46
N VAL A 141 -0.26 -1.82 -25.46
CA VAL A 141 0.18 -1.88 -24.07
C VAL A 141 0.93 -3.18 -23.88
N THR A 142 2.23 -3.08 -23.59
CA THR A 142 3.11 -4.24 -23.48
C THR A 142 3.28 -4.70 -22.03
N ARG A 143 3.21 -3.79 -21.05
CA ARG A 143 3.32 -4.09 -19.60
C ARG A 143 2.42 -3.16 -18.79
N VAL A 144 1.87 -3.69 -17.69
CA VAL A 144 1.04 -3.01 -16.68
C VAL A 144 1.44 -3.46 -15.29
#